data_AF-A0A356IGK9-F1
#
_entry.id   AF-A0A356IGK9-F1
#
_cell.length_a   1.000
_cell.length_b   1.000
_cell.length_c   1.000
_cell.angle_alpha   90.00
_cell.angle_beta   90.00
_cell.angle_gamma   90.00
#
_symmetry.space_group_name_H-M   'P 1'
#
loop_
_entity.id
_entity.type
_entity.pdbx_description
1 polymer ?
#
loop_
_entity_poly.entity_id
_entity_poly.type
_entity_poly.pdbx_seq_one_letter_code
_entity_poly.pdbx_strand_id
1 'polypeptide(L)' 'MFSKWSNKEFSQMKSNNLFQGVNEDVALCVYVTRLIGRNPDLVLHGGGNTSVKTTSDDMYGDEEAVLCVKG' A
#
# COMPACT_ATOMS: atom_id res chain seq x y z
N MET A 1 -8.87 -17.68 -10.60
CA MET A 1 -8.21 -16.47 -10.05
C MET A 1 -6.76 -16.81 -9.76
N PHE A 2 -5.81 -15.96 -10.15
CA PHE A 2 -4.37 -16.19 -9.94
C PHE A 2 -3.75 -15.00 -9.22
N SER A 3 -2.79 -15.26 -8.34
CA SER A 3 -2.02 -14.20 -7.72
C SER A 3 -1.22 -13.44 -8.77
N LYS A 4 -1.25 -12.11 -8.68
CA LYS A 4 -0.44 -11.20 -9.49
C LYS A 4 0.67 -10.53 -8.69
N TRP A 5 0.93 -11.01 -7.46
CA TRP A 5 2.00 -10.54 -6.61
C TRP A 5 3.37 -10.82 -7.23
N SER A 6 4.27 -9.83 -7.17
CA SER A 6 5.65 -9.95 -7.65
C SER A 6 6.60 -9.13 -6.78
N ASN A 7 7.50 -9.82 -6.08
CA ASN A 7 8.59 -9.19 -5.32
C ASN A 7 9.47 -8.32 -6.23
N LYS A 8 9.69 -8.77 -7.48
CA LYS A 8 10.48 -8.02 -8.47
C LYS A 8 9.81 -6.70 -8.84
N GLU A 9 8.50 -6.71 -9.08
CA GLU A 9 7.72 -5.51 -9.43
C GLU A 9 7.76 -4.51 -8.27
N PHE A 10 7.51 -4.96 -7.03
CA PHE A 10 7.57 -4.10 -5.86
C PHE A 10 8.97 -3.49 -5.65
N SER A 11 10.03 -4.30 -5.73
CA SER A 11 11.41 -3.81 -5.62
C SER A 11 11.77 -2.80 -6.72
N GLN A 12 11.27 -3.01 -7.95
CA GLN A 12 11.48 -2.07 -9.05
C GLN A 12 10.71 -0.75 -8.83
N MET A 13 9.53 -0.79 -8.23
CA MET A 13 8.81 0.42 -7.85
C MET A 13 9.58 1.21 -6.78
N LYS A 14 10.13 0.51 -5.78
CA LYS A 14 11.01 1.12 -4.77
C LYS A 14 12.25 1.75 -5.40
N SER A 15 12.94 1.06 -6.31
CA SER A 15 14.15 1.59 -6.98
C SER A 15 13.88 2.80 -7.86
N ASN A 16 12.65 2.95 -8.37
CA ASN A 16 12.24 4.10 -9.17
C ASN A 16 11.74 5.28 -8.30
N ASN A 17 12.03 5.28 -6.99
CA ASN A 17 11.65 6.32 -6.03
C ASN A 17 10.12 6.57 -5.91
N LEU A 18 9.26 5.64 -6.34
CA LEU A 18 7.79 5.80 -6.25
C LEU A 18 7.27 5.88 -4.81
N PHE A 19 8.06 5.44 -3.84
CA PHE A 19 7.73 5.39 -2.42
C PHE A 19 8.76 6.15 -1.56
N GLN A 20 9.49 7.12 -2.15
CA GLN A 20 10.45 7.92 -1.40
C GLN A 20 9.74 8.68 -0.27
N GLY A 21 10.23 8.52 0.96
CA GLY A 21 9.62 9.15 2.15
C GLY A 21 8.32 8.50 2.62
N VAL A 22 7.93 7.36 2.06
CA VAL A 22 6.74 6.60 2.47
C VAL A 22 7.18 5.40 3.32
N ASN A 23 6.50 5.17 4.44
CA ASN A 23 6.68 3.96 5.25
C ASN A 23 6.51 2.69 4.39
N GLU A 24 7.37 1.68 4.57
CA GLU A 24 7.39 0.48 3.71
C GLU A 24 6.09 -0.33 3.78
N ASP A 25 5.44 -0.43 4.95
CA ASP A 25 4.15 -1.10 5.10
C ASP A 25 3.06 -0.39 4.29
N VAL A 26 3.09 0.95 4.30
CA VAL A 26 2.17 1.77 3.49
C VAL A 26 2.46 1.58 2.00
N ALA A 27 3.73 1.55 1.60
CA ALA A 27 4.12 1.29 0.22
C ALA A 27 3.64 -0.09 -0.27
N LEU A 28 3.76 -1.12 0.57
CA LEU A 28 3.24 -2.46 0.32
C LEU A 28 1.70 -2.45 0.21
N CYS A 29 1.01 -1.76 1.12
CA CYS A 29 -0.45 -1.63 1.08
C CYS A 29 -0.92 -0.97 -0.23
N VAL A 30 -0.23 0.09 -0.67
CA VAL A 30 -0.49 0.75 -1.96
C VAL A 30 -0.22 -0.20 -3.14
N TYR A 31 0.85 -0.99 -3.10
CA TYR A 31 1.13 -1.99 -4.13
C TYR A 31 -0.01 -3.01 -4.24
N VAL A 32 -0.44 -3.60 -3.13
CA VAL A 32 -1.57 -4.54 -3.08
C VAL A 32 -2.86 -3.89 -3.57
N THR A 33 -3.11 -2.64 -3.16
CA THR A 33 -4.28 -1.87 -3.61
C THR A 33 -4.33 -1.77 -5.13
N ARG A 34 -3.18 -1.49 -5.78
CA ARG A 34 -3.07 -1.44 -7.25
C ARG A 34 -3.25 -2.83 -7.88
N LEU A 35 -2.73 -3.90 -7.27
CA LEU A 35 -2.92 -5.27 -7.73
C LEU A 35 -4.39 -5.71 -7.74
N ILE A 36 -5.14 -5.34 -6.71
CA ILE A 36 -6.57 -5.66 -6.59
C ILE A 36 -7.39 -4.75 -7.51
N GLY A 37 -7.09 -3.44 -7.51
CA GLY A 37 -7.81 -2.45 -8.32
C GLY A 37 -7.67 -2.64 -9.84
N ARG A 38 -6.59 -3.29 -10.32
CA ARG A 38 -6.43 -3.63 -11.74
C ARG A 38 -7.22 -4.86 -12.18
N ASN A 39 -7.86 -5.59 -11.26
CA ASN A 39 -8.69 -6.73 -11.58
C ASN A 39 -10.18 -6.34 -11.58
N PRO A 40 -10.85 -6.27 -12.76
CA PRO A 40 -12.25 -5.88 -12.84
C PRO A 40 -13.19 -6.85 -12.13
N ASP A 41 -12.81 -8.11 -11.95
CA ASP A 41 -13.61 -9.10 -11.21
C ASP A 41 -13.61 -8.86 -9.69
N LEU A 42 -12.63 -8.09 -9.19
CA LEU A 42 -12.49 -7.75 -7.77
C LEU A 42 -13.03 -6.36 -7.43
N VAL A 43 -13.01 -5.43 -8.38
CA VAL A 43 -13.47 -4.04 -8.21
C VAL A 43 -14.40 -3.66 -9.36
N LEU A 44 -15.70 -3.73 -9.12
CA LEU A 44 -16.73 -3.59 -10.16
C LEU A 44 -17.16 -2.13 -10.40
N HIS A 45 -17.42 -1.37 -9.34
CA HIS A 45 -18.03 -0.03 -9.43
C HIS A 45 -17.21 1.06 -8.71
N GLY A 46 -15.89 0.90 -8.66
CA GLY A 46 -14.99 1.89 -8.05
C GLY A 46 -14.94 1.91 -6.52
N GLY A 47 -15.56 0.93 -5.85
CA GLY A 47 -15.48 0.73 -4.40
C GLY A 47 -14.21 -0.01 -3.94
N GLY A 48 -14.20 -0.40 -2.65
CA GLY A 48 -13.14 -1.20 -2.05
C GLY A 48 -12.16 -0.38 -1.20
N ASN A 49 -11.80 -0.96 -0.06
CA ASN A 49 -10.89 -0.36 0.93
C ASN A 49 -9.68 -1.26 1.13
N THR A 50 -8.56 -0.62 1.45
CA THR A 50 -7.34 -1.27 1.90
C THR A 50 -6.79 -0.47 3.06
N SER A 51 -6.20 -1.17 4.02
CA SER A 51 -5.59 -0.55 5.19
C SER A 51 -4.42 -1.38 5.69
N VAL A 52 -3.49 -0.73 6.38
CA VAL A 52 -2.36 -1.40 7.03
C VAL A 52 -2.12 -0.80 8.41
N LYS A 53 -1.82 -1.66 9.39
CA LYS A 53 -1.37 -1.22 10.71
C LYS A 53 0.15 -1.06 10.66
N THR A 54 0.67 0.06 11.13
CA THR A 54 2.11 0.34 11.20
C THR A 54 2.38 1.36 12.31
N THR A 55 3.62 1.81 12.47
CA THR A 55 3.99 2.93 13.34
C THR A 55 4.24 4.20 12.53
N SER A 56 3.95 5.35 13.14
CA SER A 56 4.29 6.66 12.60
C SER A 56 4.54 7.62 13.75
N ASP A 57 5.49 8.52 13.56
CA ASP A 57 5.71 9.64 14.48
C ASP A 57 4.48 10.55 14.48
N ASP A 58 4.09 11.00 15.67
CA ASP A 58 3.12 12.06 15.84
C ASP A 58 3.74 13.46 15.66
N MET A 59 3.01 14.53 16.01
CA MET A 59 3.51 15.89 15.85
C MET A 59 4.63 16.27 16.82
N TYR A 60 4.85 15.49 17.87
CA TYR A 60 5.88 15.67 18.88
C TYR A 60 7.09 14.74 18.65
N GLY A 61 6.98 13.80 17.69
CA GLY A 61 8.01 12.83 17.36
C GLY A 61 7.89 11.52 18.13
N ASP A 62 6.76 11.28 18.81
CA ASP A 62 6.51 10.04 19.53
C ASP A 62 5.95 8.99 18.56
N GLU A 63 6.50 7.76 18.58
CA GLU A 63 6.01 6.66 17.75
C GLU A 63 4.65 6.16 18.24
N GLU A 64 3.65 6.23 17.36
CA GLU A 64 2.29 5.78 17.65
C GLU A 64 1.83 4.65 16.72
N ALA A 65 1.02 3.74 17.26
CA ALA A 65 0.41 2.69 16.46
C ALA A 65 -0.77 3.26 15.65
N VAL A 66 -0.67 3.23 14.33
CA VAL A 66 -1.65 3.83 13.42
C VAL A 66 -2.28 2.81 12.47
N LEU A 67 -3.50 3.10 12.03
CA LEU A 67 -4.16 2.41 10.93
C LEU A 67 -4.20 3.34 9.71
N CYS A 68 -3.35 3.09 8.72
CA CYS A 68 -3.37 3.83 7.47
C CYS A 68 -4.46 3.25 6.57
N VAL A 69 -5.47 4.06 6.23
CA VAL A 69 -6.59 3.66 5.35
C VAL A 69 -6.46 4.40 4.02
N LYS A 70 -6.72 3.71 2.90
CA LYS A 70 -6.79 4.33 1.58
C LYS A 70 -7.81 5.49 1.59
N GLY A 71 -7.36 6.68 1.16
CA GLY A 71 -8.18 7.87 0.94
C GLY A 71 -8.90 7.92 -0.40
#